data_AF-A0A5C8ZGH7-F1
#
_entry.id   AF-A0A5C8ZGH7-F1
#
_cell.length_a   1.000
_cell.length_b   1.000
_cell.length_c   1.000
_cell.angle_alpha   90.00
_cell.angle_beta   90.00
_cell.angle_gamma   90.00
#
_symmetry.space_group_name_H-M   'P 1'
#
loop_
_entity.id
_entity.type
_entity.pdbx_description
1 polymer ?
#
loop_
_entity_poly.entity_id
_entity_poly.type
_entity_poly.pdbx_seq_one_letter_code
_entity_poly.pdbx_strand_id
1 'polypeptide(L)'
;MTRTWTPSPARTPAAPALLDGRALGGLAAGAALAAGVVLARRVAGVARGSHGTSLRLRALDTAAGVLQRKRPLEAVSTCLNGFHFYADDLGRQVEATHLCSHRRPGLHQCVIYDSDAPDARLIGVEYIVSEERFRSLPEEEKRLWHSHRHEVRSGTLVAPGVPQAAEHAHVEHLAGTYGKTFHTWQYDRDDEVPLGVPQLMMAFTGDGQLRPDLLRARDQRLGVSAERKRRQRADVAVGGPVPGADAWEHGTTPQLRVEEVPVRRPVRPSP
;
A
#
# COMPACT_ATOMS: atom_id res chain seq x y z
N MET A 1 -37.33 -60.87 -50.96
CA MET A 1 -36.03 -61.07 -50.28
C MET A 1 -36.07 -60.35 -48.94
N THR A 2 -36.50 -61.07 -47.90
CA THR A 2 -36.68 -60.58 -46.53
C THR A 2 -35.37 -60.74 -45.75
N ARG A 3 -34.72 -59.63 -45.40
CA ARG A 3 -33.54 -59.64 -44.53
C ARG A 3 -33.99 -59.67 -43.06
N THR A 4 -33.60 -60.73 -42.37
CA THR A 4 -33.77 -60.93 -40.94
C THR A 4 -32.80 -60.02 -40.16
N TRP A 5 -33.34 -59.29 -39.18
CA TRP A 5 -32.59 -58.45 -38.25
C TRP A 5 -32.29 -59.25 -36.98
N THR A 6 -31.01 -59.36 -36.61
CA THR A 6 -30.56 -59.94 -35.33
C THR A 6 -30.03 -58.80 -34.44
N PRO A 7 -30.52 -58.65 -33.18
CA PRO A 7 -30.00 -57.64 -32.27
C PRO A 7 -28.68 -58.08 -31.62
N SER A 8 -27.72 -57.16 -31.54
CA SER A 8 -26.49 -57.32 -30.75
C SER A 8 -26.78 -57.20 -29.24
N PRO A 9 -26.06 -57.94 -28.36
CA PRO A 9 -26.23 -57.82 -26.92
C PRO A 9 -25.69 -56.48 -26.40
N ALA A 10 -26.46 -55.85 -25.51
CA ALA A 10 -26.12 -54.62 -24.83
C ALA A 10 -24.88 -54.81 -23.93
N ARG A 11 -23.91 -53.90 -24.04
CA ARG A 11 -22.79 -53.79 -23.08
C ARG A 11 -23.30 -53.16 -21.78
N THR A 12 -23.12 -53.86 -20.66
CA THR A 12 -23.32 -53.33 -19.32
C THR A 12 -22.32 -52.20 -19.04
N PRO A 13 -22.74 -51.06 -18.47
CA PRO A 13 -21.80 -50.06 -17.98
C PRO A 13 -21.09 -50.58 -16.72
N ALA A 14 -19.78 -50.39 -16.64
CA ALA A 14 -19.00 -50.66 -15.44
C ALA A 14 -19.44 -49.72 -14.29
N ALA A 15 -19.53 -50.27 -13.08
CA ALA A 15 -19.84 -49.50 -11.87
C ALA A 15 -18.79 -48.39 -11.63
N PRO A 16 -19.18 -47.21 -11.13
CA PRO A 16 -18.23 -46.18 -10.76
C PRO A 16 -17.37 -46.68 -9.59
N ALA A 17 -16.06 -46.50 -9.70
CA ALA A 17 -15.14 -46.74 -8.60
C ALA A 17 -15.53 -45.84 -7.42
N LEU A 18 -15.87 -46.46 -6.28
CA LEU A 18 -16.06 -45.78 -5.01
C LEU A 18 -14.74 -45.09 -4.64
N LEU A 19 -14.75 -43.75 -4.60
CA LEU A 19 -13.67 -42.97 -4.02
C LEU A 19 -13.53 -43.36 -2.54
N ASP A 20 -12.35 -43.87 -2.17
CA ASP A 20 -12.00 -44.22 -0.79
C ASP A 20 -12.26 -43.04 0.16
N GLY A 21 -13.11 -43.24 1.17
CA GLY A 21 -13.46 -42.25 2.20
C GLY A 21 -12.28 -41.69 3.02
N ARG A 22 -11.09 -42.28 2.87
CA ARG A 22 -9.83 -41.77 3.44
C ARG A 22 -9.33 -40.49 2.78
N ALA A 23 -9.58 -40.31 1.48
CA ALA A 23 -9.19 -39.08 0.76
C ALA A 23 -10.04 -37.87 1.19
N LEU A 24 -11.33 -38.10 1.47
CA LEU A 24 -12.26 -37.08 1.96
C LEU A 24 -11.97 -36.67 3.42
N GLY A 25 -11.58 -37.62 4.28
CA GLY A 25 -11.17 -37.34 5.66
C GLY A 25 -9.89 -36.48 5.76
N GLY A 26 -8.91 -36.73 4.88
CA GLY A 26 -7.68 -35.94 4.80
C GLY A 26 -7.91 -34.50 4.34
N LEU A 27 -8.82 -34.28 3.37
CA LEU A 27 -9.19 -32.95 2.88
C LEU A 27 -9.96 -32.13 3.95
N ALA A 28 -10.89 -32.75 4.67
CA ALA A 28 -11.64 -32.08 5.73
C ALA A 28 -10.75 -31.68 6.92
N ALA A 29 -9.85 -32.58 7.36
CA ALA A 29 -8.89 -32.27 8.42
C ALA A 29 -7.89 -31.17 7.99
N GLY A 30 -7.41 -31.22 6.74
CA GLY A 30 -6.52 -30.18 6.18
C GLY A 30 -7.18 -28.80 6.11
N ALA A 31 -8.46 -28.73 5.70
CA ALA A 31 -9.21 -27.48 5.64
C ALA A 31 -9.46 -26.88 7.05
N ALA A 32 -9.80 -27.71 8.04
CA ALA A 32 -9.98 -27.27 9.42
C ALA A 32 -8.68 -26.74 10.03
N LEU A 33 -7.54 -27.41 9.78
CA LEU A 33 -6.23 -26.96 10.26
C LEU A 33 -5.84 -25.62 9.63
N ALA A 34 -6.03 -25.47 8.31
CA ALA A 34 -5.73 -24.23 7.60
C ALA A 34 -6.60 -23.06 8.09
N ALA A 35 -7.90 -23.28 8.30
CA ALA A 35 -8.80 -22.27 8.87
C ALA A 35 -8.38 -21.88 10.30
N GLY A 36 -7.99 -22.85 11.13
CA GLY A 36 -7.46 -22.60 12.48
C GLY A 36 -6.20 -21.75 12.46
N VAL A 37 -5.26 -22.02 11.55
CA VAL A 37 -4.02 -21.22 11.40
C VAL A 37 -4.32 -19.79 10.94
N VAL A 38 -5.23 -19.59 9.99
CA VAL A 38 -5.62 -18.25 9.53
C VAL A 38 -6.27 -17.44 10.65
N LEU A 39 -7.16 -18.05 11.43
CA LEU A 39 -7.78 -17.41 12.58
C LEU A 39 -6.75 -17.07 13.66
N ALA A 40 -5.86 -18.01 14.00
CA ALA A 40 -4.79 -17.78 14.98
C ALA A 40 -3.87 -16.63 14.57
N ARG A 41 -3.50 -16.54 13.29
CA ARG A 41 -2.70 -15.42 12.76
C ARG A 41 -3.42 -14.08 12.88
N ARG A 42 -4.72 -14.02 12.57
CA ARG A 42 -5.53 -12.80 12.74
C ARG A 42 -5.61 -12.37 14.20
N VAL A 43 -5.88 -13.32 15.11
CA VAL A 43 -5.94 -13.04 16.55
C VAL A 43 -4.60 -12.53 17.07
N ALA A 44 -3.49 -13.18 16.70
CA ALA A 44 -2.15 -12.76 17.10
C ALA A 44 -1.79 -11.36 16.57
N GLY A 45 -2.18 -11.04 15.33
CA GLY A 45 -1.95 -9.71 14.75
C GLY A 45 -2.69 -8.61 15.50
N VAL A 46 -3.99 -8.79 15.74
CA VAL A 46 -4.81 -7.82 16.48
C VAL A 46 -4.33 -7.65 17.93
N ALA A 47 -3.95 -8.74 18.58
CA ALA A 47 -3.43 -8.68 19.94
C ALA A 47 -2.08 -7.93 20.04
N ARG A 48 -1.23 -8.02 19.01
CA ARG A 48 0.06 -7.30 18.97
C ARG A 48 -0.09 -5.80 18.68
N GLY A 49 -1.08 -5.40 17.88
CA GLY A 49 -1.36 -3.98 17.60
C GLY A 49 -2.32 -3.30 18.58
N SER A 50 -2.98 -4.06 19.48
CA SER A 50 -3.88 -3.49 20.48
C SER A 50 -3.10 -2.99 21.69
N HIS A 51 -3.13 -1.67 21.89
CA HIS A 51 -2.67 -1.01 23.12
C HIS A 51 -3.80 -0.77 24.12
N GLY A 52 -4.92 -1.51 24.01
CA GLY A 52 -6.01 -1.43 24.97
C GLY A 52 -5.45 -1.59 26.39
N THR A 53 -5.59 -0.55 27.21
CA THR A 53 -5.03 -0.46 28.57
C THR A 53 -5.65 -1.48 29.54
N SER A 54 -6.75 -2.14 29.15
CA SER A 54 -7.40 -3.20 29.92
C SER A 54 -7.63 -4.47 29.10
N LEU A 55 -7.68 -5.62 29.78
CA LEU A 55 -8.02 -6.93 29.18
C LEU A 55 -9.36 -6.91 28.44
N ARG A 56 -10.32 -6.11 28.93
CA ARG A 56 -11.63 -5.94 28.29
C ARG A 56 -11.51 -5.30 26.91
N LEU A 57 -10.74 -4.23 26.77
CA LEU A 57 -10.54 -3.57 25.47
C LEU A 57 -9.84 -4.49 24.48
N ARG A 58 -8.79 -5.21 24.92
CA ARG A 58 -8.11 -6.20 24.08
C ARG A 58 -9.05 -7.31 23.59
N ALA A 59 -9.95 -7.79 24.46
CA ALA A 59 -10.95 -8.78 24.10
C ALA A 59 -11.95 -8.22 23.07
N LEU A 60 -12.40 -6.97 23.24
CA LEU A 60 -13.28 -6.29 22.27
C LEU A 60 -12.59 -6.08 20.92
N ASP A 61 -11.33 -5.65 20.91
CA ASP A 61 -10.54 -5.47 19.68
C ASP A 61 -10.37 -6.80 18.96
N THR A 62 -10.05 -7.86 19.68
CA THR A 62 -9.93 -9.22 19.14
C THR A 62 -11.26 -9.69 18.54
N ALA A 63 -12.37 -9.52 19.27
CA ALA A 63 -13.70 -9.89 18.79
C ALA A 63 -14.07 -9.10 17.53
N ALA A 64 -13.83 -7.79 17.50
CA ALA A 64 -14.04 -6.95 16.32
C ALA A 64 -13.12 -7.36 15.14
N GLY A 65 -11.88 -7.78 15.42
CA GLY A 65 -10.95 -8.32 14.44
C GLY A 65 -11.44 -9.59 13.73
N VAL A 66 -12.17 -10.43 14.46
CA VAL A 66 -12.74 -11.69 13.95
C VAL A 66 -14.10 -11.48 13.31
N LEU A 67 -15.00 -10.74 13.96
CA LEU A 67 -16.41 -10.62 13.58
C LEU A 67 -16.66 -9.54 12.53
N GLN A 68 -15.91 -8.43 12.57
CA GLN A 68 -16.12 -7.31 11.67
C GLN A 68 -15.17 -7.38 10.48
N ARG A 69 -15.74 -7.68 9.31
CA ARG A 69 -14.99 -7.73 8.06
C ARG A 69 -14.60 -6.33 7.58
N LYS A 70 -13.30 -6.08 7.43
CA LYS A 70 -12.73 -4.80 7.04
C LYS A 70 -12.44 -4.76 5.53
N ARG A 71 -13.50 -4.84 4.71
CA ARG A 71 -13.40 -5.01 3.24
C ARG A 71 -12.43 -4.04 2.56
N PRO A 72 -12.35 -2.73 2.90
CA PRO A 72 -11.37 -1.84 2.28
C PRO A 72 -9.91 -2.24 2.54
N LEU A 73 -9.61 -2.76 3.73
CA LEU A 73 -8.27 -3.23 4.08
C LEU A 73 -7.90 -4.52 3.35
N GLU A 74 -8.89 -5.35 2.98
CA GLU A 74 -8.66 -6.54 2.16
C GLU A 74 -8.21 -6.19 0.72
N ALA A 75 -8.43 -4.95 0.27
CA ALA A 75 -8.00 -4.47 -1.05
C ALA A 75 -6.58 -3.86 -1.04
N VAL A 76 -5.97 -3.71 0.15
CA VAL A 76 -4.56 -3.31 0.28
C VAL A 76 -3.71 -4.50 -0.19
N SER A 77 -2.99 -4.31 -1.29
CA SER A 77 -2.33 -5.39 -2.04
C SER A 77 -0.83 -5.18 -2.19
N THR A 78 -0.32 -3.99 -1.86
CA THR A 78 1.08 -3.64 -2.07
C THR A 78 1.61 -2.93 -0.84
N CYS A 79 2.80 -3.36 -0.39
CA CYS A 79 3.60 -2.66 0.60
C CYS A 79 4.83 -2.08 -0.10
N LEU A 80 5.00 -0.76 -0.01
CA LEU A 80 6.19 -0.06 -0.47
C LEU A 80 6.83 0.64 0.71
N ASN A 81 8.15 0.79 0.66
CA ASN A 81 8.91 1.54 1.65
C ASN A 81 9.82 2.53 0.94
N GLY A 82 9.72 3.80 1.34
CA GLY A 82 10.45 4.91 0.76
C GLY A 82 10.71 5.98 1.80
N PHE A 83 11.06 7.17 1.32
CA PHE A 83 11.38 8.30 2.16
C PHE A 83 10.70 9.55 1.65
N HIS A 84 10.20 10.35 2.58
CA HIS A 84 9.66 11.67 2.31
C HIS A 84 10.46 12.74 3.04
N PHE A 85 10.30 13.98 2.59
CA PHE A 85 10.64 15.15 3.37
C PHE A 85 9.47 16.16 3.35
N TYR A 86 9.45 17.04 4.34
CA TYR A 86 8.45 18.11 4.42
C TYR A 86 8.69 19.09 3.28
N ALA A 87 7.66 19.43 2.50
CA ALA A 87 7.84 20.15 1.25
C ALA A 87 8.59 21.49 1.39
N ASP A 88 8.56 22.10 2.57
CA ASP A 88 9.24 23.35 2.95
C ASP A 88 10.54 23.15 3.75
N ASP A 89 10.92 21.91 4.07
CA ASP A 89 12.12 21.57 4.84
C ASP A 89 12.75 20.25 4.37
N LEU A 90 13.69 20.34 3.43
CA LEU A 90 14.47 19.21 2.91
C LEU A 90 15.35 18.54 3.99
N GLY A 91 15.65 19.24 5.09
CA GLY A 91 16.43 18.71 6.20
C GLY A 91 15.64 17.73 7.07
N ARG A 92 14.32 17.83 7.08
CA ARG A 92 13.43 16.94 7.83
C ARG A 92 12.96 15.79 6.95
N GLN A 93 13.71 14.70 7.02
CA GLN A 93 13.51 13.49 6.21
C GLN A 93 13.02 12.34 7.09
N VAL A 94 11.97 11.66 6.62
CA VAL A 94 11.28 10.58 7.33
C VAL A 94 11.13 9.37 6.42
N GLU A 95 11.25 8.19 7.00
CA GLU A 95 10.86 6.95 6.33
C GLU A 95 9.34 6.81 6.31
N ALA A 96 8.81 6.21 5.26
CA ALA A 96 7.39 6.01 5.05
C ALA A 96 7.11 4.60 4.50
N THR A 97 6.20 3.89 5.16
CA THR A 97 5.68 2.58 4.71
C THR A 97 4.28 2.76 4.13
N HIS A 98 4.15 2.51 2.84
CA HIS A 98 2.92 2.72 2.07
C HIS A 98 2.19 1.40 1.91
N LEU A 99 0.96 1.36 2.37
CA LEU A 99 0.03 0.26 2.19
C LEU A 99 -1.01 0.65 1.14
N CYS A 100 -0.80 0.20 -0.09
CA CYS A 100 -1.50 0.69 -1.26
C CYS A 100 -2.58 -0.27 -1.79
N SER A 101 -3.65 0.33 -2.31
CA SER A 101 -4.72 -0.34 -3.04
C SER A 101 -4.86 0.26 -4.44
N HIS A 102 -5.00 -0.59 -5.45
CA HIS A 102 -5.32 -0.20 -6.82
C HIS A 102 -6.83 0.10 -6.89
N ARG A 103 -7.22 1.38 -6.98
CA ARG A 103 -8.64 1.77 -6.94
C ARG A 103 -9.30 1.64 -8.31
N ARG A 104 -8.60 2.06 -9.35
CA ARG A 104 -8.97 2.00 -10.77
C ARG A 104 -7.70 2.21 -11.61
N PRO A 105 -7.72 1.95 -12.93
CA PRO A 105 -6.57 2.24 -13.77
C PRO A 105 -6.05 3.67 -13.58
N GLY A 106 -4.75 3.80 -13.33
CA GLY A 106 -4.08 5.09 -13.11
C GLY A 106 -4.46 5.82 -11.82
N LEU A 107 -5.01 5.13 -10.81
CA LEU A 107 -5.19 5.67 -9.46
C LEU A 107 -4.93 4.62 -8.38
N HIS A 108 -3.89 4.86 -7.58
CA HIS A 108 -3.63 4.13 -6.34
C HIS A 108 -3.96 5.03 -5.15
N GLN A 109 -4.34 4.40 -4.05
CA GLN A 109 -4.52 5.05 -2.77
C GLN A 109 -3.73 4.28 -1.73
N CYS A 110 -2.89 4.99 -0.99
CA CYS A 110 -2.03 4.44 0.03
C CYS A 110 -2.38 5.03 1.39
N VAL A 111 -2.36 4.16 2.39
CA VAL A 111 -2.32 4.53 3.81
C VAL A 111 -0.87 4.43 4.24
N ILE A 112 -0.34 5.44 4.92
CA ILE A 112 1.09 5.54 5.23
C ILE A 112 1.31 5.39 6.73
N TYR A 113 2.28 4.56 7.07
CA TYR A 113 2.74 4.30 8.43
C TYR A 113 4.21 4.71 8.61
N ASP A 114 4.63 4.99 9.84
CA ASP A 114 6.03 5.30 10.19
C ASP A 114 6.96 4.08 10.10
N SER A 115 6.40 2.86 10.11
CA SER A 115 7.12 1.60 10.02
C SER A 115 6.20 0.47 9.54
N ASP A 116 6.73 -0.74 9.43
CA ASP A 116 5.96 -1.97 9.18
C ASP A 116 5.63 -2.74 10.48
N ALA A 117 5.85 -2.13 11.65
CA ALA A 117 5.57 -2.74 12.94
C ALA A 117 4.05 -2.91 13.17
N PRO A 118 3.62 -3.92 13.96
CA PRO A 118 2.20 -4.13 14.27
C PRO A 118 1.51 -2.95 14.97
N ASP A 119 2.29 -2.10 15.63
CA ASP A 119 1.89 -0.90 16.36
C ASP A 119 2.30 0.41 15.66
N ALA A 120 2.67 0.34 14.37
CA ALA A 120 3.08 1.49 13.60
C ALA A 120 2.02 2.60 13.64
N ARG A 121 2.49 3.85 13.75
CA ARG A 121 1.63 5.03 13.77
C ARG A 121 1.09 5.28 12.36
N LEU A 122 -0.20 5.53 12.23
CA LEU A 122 -0.77 6.05 10.99
C LEU A 122 -0.29 7.49 10.82
N ILE A 123 0.56 7.73 9.82
CA ILE A 123 1.18 9.04 9.62
C ILE A 123 0.61 9.82 8.46
N GLY A 124 -0.09 9.20 7.51
CA GLY A 124 -0.60 9.94 6.36
C GLY A 124 -1.32 9.12 5.30
N VAL A 125 -1.54 9.78 4.17
CA VAL A 125 -2.11 9.19 2.96
C VAL A 125 -1.37 9.68 1.74
N GLU A 126 -1.41 8.87 0.69
CA GLU A 126 -0.96 9.25 -0.63
C GLU A 126 -1.96 8.82 -1.70
N TYR A 127 -2.11 9.67 -2.70
CA TYR A 127 -2.75 9.34 -3.96
C TYR A 127 -1.70 9.31 -5.05
N ILE A 128 -1.66 8.21 -5.80
CA ILE A 128 -0.75 8.04 -6.93
C ILE A 128 -1.54 8.04 -8.22
N VAL A 129 -1.13 8.86 -9.18
CA VAL A 129 -1.79 8.95 -10.49
C VAL A 129 -0.81 8.68 -11.63
N SER A 130 -1.34 8.18 -12.75
CA SER A 130 -0.56 8.06 -13.99
C SER A 130 -0.14 9.43 -14.52
N GLU A 131 0.92 9.46 -15.33
CA GLU A 131 1.35 10.66 -16.05
C GLU A 131 0.24 11.32 -16.89
N GLU A 132 -0.58 10.51 -17.56
CA GLU A 132 -1.74 10.99 -18.33
C GLU A 132 -2.71 11.78 -17.43
N ARG A 133 -3.00 11.23 -16.26
CA ARG A 133 -3.91 11.86 -15.31
C ARG A 133 -3.26 13.09 -14.67
N PHE A 134 -1.97 13.04 -14.37
CA PHE A 134 -1.21 14.20 -13.89
C PHE A 134 -1.24 15.37 -14.88
N ARG A 135 -1.04 15.10 -16.17
CA ARG A 135 -1.10 16.14 -17.23
C ARG A 135 -2.42 16.89 -17.28
N SER A 136 -3.52 16.22 -16.96
CA SER A 136 -4.88 16.79 -16.99
C SER A 136 -5.28 17.50 -15.69
N LEU A 137 -4.43 17.51 -14.66
CA LEU A 137 -4.68 18.27 -13.45
C LEU A 137 -4.57 19.78 -13.72
N PRO A 138 -5.34 20.63 -12.99
CA PRO A 138 -5.11 22.06 -12.96
C PRO A 138 -3.68 22.40 -12.52
N GLU A 139 -3.10 23.48 -13.06
CA GLU A 139 -1.71 23.88 -12.74
C GLU A 139 -1.49 24.13 -11.24
N GLU A 140 -2.46 24.73 -10.55
CA GLU A 140 -2.37 24.93 -9.10
C GLU A 140 -2.34 23.62 -8.32
N GLU A 141 -3.10 22.62 -8.78
CA GLU A 141 -3.16 21.31 -8.15
C GLU A 141 -1.83 20.57 -8.32
N LYS A 142 -1.18 20.65 -9.50
CA LYS A 142 0.10 19.96 -9.79
C LYS A 142 1.19 20.28 -8.78
N ARG A 143 1.18 21.48 -8.21
CA ARG A 143 2.15 21.94 -7.19
C ARG A 143 2.14 21.10 -5.90
N LEU A 144 1.08 20.32 -5.68
CA LEU A 144 0.94 19.41 -4.55
C LEU A 144 1.48 18.00 -4.83
N TRP A 145 2.08 17.76 -6.00
CA TRP A 145 2.50 16.43 -6.44
C TRP A 145 3.99 16.37 -6.69
N HIS A 146 4.59 15.23 -6.36
CA HIS A 146 5.98 14.92 -6.69
C HIS A 146 6.07 13.77 -7.70
N SER A 147 7.17 13.69 -8.42
CA SER A 147 7.42 12.59 -9.37
C SER A 147 8.08 11.39 -8.68
N HIS A 148 7.59 10.18 -8.95
CA HIS A 148 8.21 8.94 -8.43
C HIS A 148 9.46 8.47 -9.20
N ARG A 149 9.86 9.20 -10.25
CA ARG A 149 10.92 8.76 -11.18
C ARG A 149 12.24 8.48 -10.48
N HIS A 150 12.70 9.44 -9.68
CA HIS A 150 14.02 9.36 -9.07
C HIS A 150 14.05 8.29 -7.99
N GLU A 151 13.10 8.29 -7.06
CA GLU A 151 13.04 7.30 -5.98
C GLU A 151 12.92 5.85 -6.47
N VAL A 152 12.20 5.63 -7.58
CA VAL A 152 12.14 4.33 -8.24
C VAL A 152 13.49 3.97 -8.84
N ARG A 153 14.12 4.85 -9.62
CA ARG A 153 15.39 4.52 -10.28
C ARG A 153 16.57 4.41 -9.31
N SER A 154 16.63 5.23 -8.28
CA SER A 154 17.73 5.27 -7.31
C SER A 154 17.74 4.08 -6.36
N GLY A 155 16.62 3.33 -6.27
CA GLY A 155 16.48 2.22 -5.34
C GLY A 155 16.09 2.65 -3.92
N THR A 156 15.76 3.93 -3.70
CA THR A 156 15.29 4.41 -2.41
C THR A 156 13.86 3.96 -2.13
N LEU A 157 13.02 3.79 -3.15
CA LEU A 157 11.73 3.09 -3.05
C LEU A 157 11.92 1.57 -3.26
N VAL A 158 11.39 0.75 -2.35
CA VAL A 158 11.46 -0.73 -2.42
C VAL A 158 10.11 -1.37 -2.14
N ALA A 159 9.92 -2.60 -2.62
CA ALA A 159 8.78 -3.46 -2.24
C ALA A 159 9.30 -4.67 -1.41
N PRO A 160 9.37 -4.56 -0.07
CA PRO A 160 9.98 -5.59 0.77
C PRO A 160 9.25 -6.94 0.67
N GLY A 161 10.00 -8.03 0.71
CA GLY A 161 9.45 -9.39 0.73
C GLY A 161 8.89 -9.90 -0.60
N VAL A 162 8.97 -9.10 -1.68
CA VAL A 162 8.52 -9.49 -3.02
C VAL A 162 9.69 -10.03 -3.85
N PRO A 163 9.51 -11.09 -4.67
CA PRO A 163 10.54 -11.56 -5.60
C PRO A 163 11.00 -10.46 -6.56
N GLN A 164 12.29 -10.43 -6.90
CA GLN A 164 12.89 -9.37 -7.72
C GLN A 164 12.13 -9.11 -9.03
N ALA A 165 11.73 -10.16 -9.76
CA ALA A 165 11.02 -9.99 -11.03
C ALA A 165 9.65 -9.32 -10.86
N ALA A 166 8.94 -9.64 -9.77
CA ALA A 166 7.64 -9.04 -9.47
C ALA A 166 7.79 -7.59 -8.98
N GLU A 167 8.79 -7.31 -8.16
CA GLU A 167 9.13 -5.93 -7.78
C GLU A 167 9.53 -5.10 -8.99
N HIS A 168 10.35 -5.64 -9.90
CA HIS A 168 10.78 -4.96 -11.13
C HIS A 168 9.59 -4.53 -11.99
N ALA A 169 8.68 -5.46 -12.29
CA ALA A 169 7.47 -5.17 -13.04
C ALA A 169 6.59 -4.12 -12.33
N HIS A 170 6.57 -4.13 -11.00
CA HIS A 170 5.79 -3.17 -10.23
C HIS A 170 6.40 -1.76 -10.27
N VAL A 171 7.72 -1.64 -10.07
CA VAL A 171 8.39 -0.34 -10.08
C VAL A 171 8.46 0.27 -11.48
N GLU A 172 8.51 -0.54 -12.54
CA GLU A 172 8.39 -0.05 -13.92
C GLU A 172 7.07 0.70 -14.13
N HIS A 173 5.97 0.21 -13.55
CA HIS A 173 4.69 0.91 -13.58
C HIS A 173 4.72 2.21 -12.76
N LEU A 174 5.35 2.20 -11.58
CA LEU A 174 5.43 3.36 -10.69
C LEU A 174 6.35 4.47 -11.20
N ALA A 175 7.37 4.14 -11.99
CA ALA A 175 8.39 5.10 -12.41
C ALA A 175 7.80 6.32 -13.14
N GLY A 176 6.71 6.14 -13.90
CA GLY A 176 6.01 7.22 -14.61
C GLY A 176 4.86 7.87 -13.83
N THR A 177 4.74 7.63 -12.53
CA THR A 177 3.61 8.11 -11.73
C THR A 177 3.97 9.33 -10.87
N TYR A 178 2.93 9.96 -10.31
CA TYR A 178 3.04 11.15 -9.47
C TYR A 178 2.25 10.92 -8.17
N GLY A 179 2.86 11.28 -7.05
CA GLY A 179 2.29 11.14 -5.70
C GLY A 179 1.85 12.50 -5.14
N LYS A 180 0.65 12.55 -4.57
CA LYS A 180 0.23 13.63 -3.66
C LYS A 180 0.14 13.06 -2.27
N THR A 181 1.05 13.51 -1.41
CA THR A 181 1.25 12.92 -0.09
C THR A 181 1.08 13.97 0.99
N PHE A 182 0.23 13.64 1.96
CA PHE A 182 0.08 14.43 3.18
C PHE A 182 0.33 13.56 4.39
N HIS A 183 1.26 14.01 5.25
CA HIS A 183 1.42 13.42 6.57
C HIS A 183 0.59 14.18 7.59
N THR A 184 -0.27 13.47 8.31
CA THR A 184 -1.08 13.96 9.42
C THR A 184 -0.38 13.83 10.77
N TRP A 185 0.69 13.03 10.87
CA TRP A 185 1.51 12.92 12.08
C TRP A 185 2.98 13.16 11.76
N GLN A 186 3.55 14.18 12.40
CA GLN A 186 4.98 14.50 12.33
C GLN A 186 5.77 13.69 13.34
N TYR A 187 5.95 12.39 13.09
CA TYR A 187 6.50 11.47 14.09
C TYR A 187 7.96 11.75 14.48
N ASP A 188 8.68 12.55 13.69
CA ASP A 188 10.04 13.03 13.97
C ASP A 188 10.11 14.09 15.08
N ARG A 189 8.97 14.58 15.56
CA ARG A 189 8.87 15.57 16.65
C ARG A 189 8.64 14.96 18.04
N ASP A 190 8.55 13.64 18.12
CA ASP A 190 8.26 12.89 19.36
C ASP A 190 6.93 13.29 20.05
N ASP A 191 6.00 13.91 19.31
CA ASP A 191 4.66 14.24 19.80
C ASP A 191 3.83 12.95 20.05
N GLU A 192 3.18 12.84 21.22
CA GLU A 192 2.36 11.67 21.60
C GLU A 192 1.11 11.48 20.72
N VAL A 193 0.63 12.56 20.10
CA VAL A 193 -0.55 12.59 19.23
C VAL A 193 -0.27 13.43 17.99
N PRO A 194 -1.00 13.25 16.88
CA PRO A 194 -0.82 14.04 15.66
C PRO A 194 -1.26 15.51 15.89
N LEU A 195 -0.29 16.40 16.10
CA LEU A 195 -0.52 17.83 16.30
C LEU A 195 -0.34 18.63 15.00
N GLY A 196 -1.16 19.69 14.86
CA GLY A 196 -1.07 20.64 13.75
C GLY A 196 -1.84 20.23 12.49
N VAL A 197 -1.64 20.98 11.41
CA VAL A 197 -2.24 20.69 10.11
C VAL A 197 -1.46 19.58 9.39
N PRO A 198 -2.11 18.81 8.49
CA PRO A 198 -1.40 17.90 7.61
C PRO A 198 -0.29 18.64 6.85
N GLN A 199 0.86 18.01 6.71
CA GLN A 199 2.02 18.57 6.03
C GLN A 199 2.13 17.96 4.64
N LEU A 200 2.36 18.80 3.63
CA LEU A 200 2.66 18.34 2.28
C LEU A 200 4.04 17.68 2.29
N MET A 201 4.12 16.49 1.72
CA MET A 201 5.34 15.70 1.67
C MET A 201 5.79 15.49 0.23
N MET A 202 7.11 15.55 0.02
CA MET A 202 7.73 15.41 -1.30
C MET A 202 8.74 14.26 -1.31
N ALA A 203 9.05 13.80 -2.52
CA ALA A 203 10.09 12.80 -2.78
C ALA A 203 11.34 13.46 -3.37
N PHE A 204 12.48 12.78 -3.21
CA PHE A 204 13.77 13.23 -3.72
C PHE A 204 13.81 13.14 -5.24
N THR A 205 14.46 14.10 -5.87
CA THR A 205 14.61 14.22 -7.33
C THR A 205 16.03 13.98 -7.81
N GLY A 206 17.01 13.92 -6.90
CA GLY A 206 18.42 13.79 -7.24
C GLY A 206 19.28 13.08 -6.19
N ASP A 207 20.41 12.55 -6.67
CA ASP A 207 21.41 11.91 -5.81
C ASP A 207 21.99 12.93 -4.79
N GLY A 208 22.28 12.46 -3.58
CA GLY A 208 22.85 13.30 -2.52
C GLY A 208 21.85 14.10 -1.69
N GLN A 209 20.56 14.10 -2.05
CA GLN A 209 19.51 14.78 -1.27
C GLN A 209 19.08 13.97 -0.02
N LEU A 210 18.94 12.64 -0.15
CA LEU A 210 18.61 11.75 0.96
C LEU A 210 19.80 11.53 1.90
N ARG A 211 19.57 11.65 3.20
CA ARG A 211 20.56 11.38 4.25
C ARG A 211 21.08 9.94 4.18
N PRO A 212 22.40 9.73 4.01
CA PRO A 212 22.96 8.39 3.84
C PRO A 212 22.77 7.46 5.05
N ASP A 213 22.73 8.00 6.26
CA ASP A 213 22.49 7.25 7.50
C ASP A 213 21.07 6.67 7.56
N LEU A 214 20.04 7.45 7.16
CA LEU A 214 18.67 6.96 7.05
C LEU A 214 18.57 5.79 6.06
N LEU A 215 19.16 5.96 4.87
CA LEU A 215 19.13 4.93 3.83
C LEU A 215 19.80 3.63 4.31
N ARG A 216 20.98 3.74 4.95
CA ARG A 216 21.69 2.57 5.51
C ARG A 216 20.88 1.88 6.60
N ALA A 217 20.27 2.64 7.51
CA ALA A 217 19.46 2.09 8.59
C ALA A 217 18.25 1.30 8.06
N ARG A 218 17.55 1.84 7.05
CA ARG A 218 16.45 1.16 6.36
C ARG A 218 16.92 -0.10 5.65
N ASP A 219 17.97 0.00 4.84
CA ASP A 219 18.51 -1.12 4.08
C ASP A 219 18.92 -2.28 5.00
N GLN A 220 19.58 -1.99 6.12
CA GLN A 220 19.93 -2.97 7.14
C GLN A 220 18.69 -3.62 7.75
N ARG A 221 17.68 -2.83 8.14
CA ARG A 221 16.46 -3.36 8.78
C ARG A 221 15.65 -4.26 7.85
N LEU A 222 15.53 -3.88 6.57
CA LEU A 222 14.75 -4.64 5.58
C LEU A 222 15.55 -5.73 4.85
N GLY A 223 16.87 -5.81 5.06
CA GLY A 223 17.74 -6.75 4.35
C GLY A 223 17.81 -6.49 2.85
N VAL A 224 17.78 -5.22 2.44
CA VAL A 224 17.82 -4.78 1.04
C VAL A 224 19.08 -3.98 0.73
N SER A 225 19.31 -3.64 -0.54
CA SER A 225 20.41 -2.76 -0.97
C SER A 225 19.90 -1.83 -2.06
N ALA A 226 19.77 -0.55 -1.76
CA ALA A 226 19.36 0.48 -2.71
C ALA A 226 20.27 0.51 -3.94
N GLU A 227 21.58 0.37 -3.74
CA GLU A 227 22.56 0.32 -4.84
C GLU A 227 22.33 -0.87 -5.77
N ARG A 228 22.04 -2.06 -5.21
CA ARG A 228 21.66 -3.23 -6.02
C ARG A 228 20.34 -2.99 -6.75
N LYS A 229 19.33 -2.40 -6.09
CA LYS A 229 18.06 -2.05 -6.73
C LYS A 229 18.26 -1.08 -7.88
N ARG A 230 19.09 -0.05 -7.71
CA ARG A 230 19.48 0.90 -8.76
C ARG A 230 20.06 0.21 -9.97
N ARG A 231 21.04 -0.70 -9.77
CA ARG A 231 21.60 -1.50 -10.87
C ARG A 231 20.56 -2.36 -11.58
N GLN A 232 19.66 -2.96 -10.81
CA GLN A 232 18.61 -3.83 -11.33
C GLN A 232 17.54 -3.08 -12.12
N ARG A 233 17.42 -1.77 -11.93
CA ARG A 233 16.42 -0.90 -12.56
C ARG A 233 17.00 0.01 -13.65
N ALA A 234 18.23 -0.26 -14.10
CA ALA A 234 18.91 0.54 -15.11
C ALA A 234 18.20 0.55 -16.48
N ASP A 235 17.41 -0.49 -16.75
CA ASP A 235 16.56 -0.67 -17.93
C ASP A 235 15.21 0.05 -17.85
N VAL A 236 14.77 0.46 -16.65
CA VAL A 236 13.48 1.13 -16.46
C VAL A 236 13.50 2.49 -17.15
N ALA A 237 12.72 2.62 -18.23
CA ALA A 237 12.63 3.84 -19.01
C ALA A 237 11.74 4.89 -18.33
N VAL A 238 12.32 6.04 -17.99
CA VAL A 238 11.57 7.25 -17.62
C VAL A 238 12.17 8.46 -18.32
N GLY A 239 11.30 9.21 -19.01
CA GLY A 239 11.58 10.57 -19.46
C GLY A 239 11.70 11.55 -18.30
N GLY A 240 11.80 12.85 -18.60
CA GLY A 240 11.78 13.90 -17.58
C GLY A 240 10.41 14.03 -16.90
N PRO A 241 10.35 14.58 -15.67
CA PRO A 241 9.08 14.90 -15.03
C PRO A 241 8.25 15.86 -15.89
N VAL A 242 6.94 15.69 -15.87
CA VAL A 242 6.01 16.64 -16.49
C VAL A 242 6.08 17.94 -15.68
N PRO A 243 6.19 19.12 -16.33
CA PRO A 243 6.22 20.40 -15.63
C PRO A 243 5.07 20.58 -14.65
N GLY A 244 5.35 21.22 -13.51
CA GLY A 244 4.38 21.54 -12.46
C GLY A 244 4.43 20.60 -11.25
N ALA A 245 5.04 19.42 -11.39
CA ALA A 245 5.40 18.58 -10.23
C ALA A 245 6.62 19.15 -9.51
N ASP A 246 6.92 18.62 -8.33
CA ASP A 246 8.17 18.89 -7.60
C ASP A 246 8.38 20.40 -7.31
N ALA A 247 7.29 21.13 -7.07
CA ALA A 247 7.28 22.60 -6.99
C ALA A 247 8.31 23.20 -6.02
N TRP A 248 8.68 22.46 -4.96
CA TRP A 248 9.71 22.82 -4.00
C TRP A 248 11.08 23.12 -4.65
N GLU A 249 11.40 22.52 -5.80
CA GLU A 249 12.65 22.78 -6.55
C GLU A 249 12.76 24.24 -7.00
N HIS A 250 11.64 24.96 -7.10
CA HIS A 250 11.59 26.36 -7.52
C HIS A 250 11.62 27.34 -6.34
N GLY A 251 11.94 26.88 -5.13
CA GLY A 251 12.14 27.70 -3.93
C GLY A 251 10.85 28.12 -3.20
N THR A 252 9.68 27.71 -3.68
CA THR A 252 8.41 27.91 -2.96
C THR A 252 7.53 26.67 -3.04
N THR A 253 6.75 26.41 -2.01
CA THR A 253 5.87 25.24 -1.94
C THR A 253 4.53 25.60 -1.28
N PRO A 254 3.41 24.98 -1.68
CA PRO A 254 2.14 25.15 -0.98
C PRO A 254 2.20 24.60 0.46
N GLN A 255 1.49 25.25 1.38
CA GLN A 255 1.32 24.79 2.74
C GLN A 255 -0.12 24.97 3.22
N LEU A 256 -0.57 24.07 4.08
CA LEU A 256 -1.88 24.18 4.72
C LEU A 256 -1.80 25.12 5.92
N ARG A 257 -2.91 25.80 6.21
CA ARG A 257 -3.06 26.63 7.42
C ARG A 257 -4.44 26.45 8.03
N VAL A 258 -4.53 26.64 9.34
CA VAL A 258 -5.82 26.73 10.05
C VAL A 258 -6.42 28.10 9.82
N GLU A 259 -7.70 28.15 9.46
CA GLU A 259 -8.45 29.39 9.27
C GLU A 259 -9.88 29.20 9.79
N GLU A 260 -10.43 30.22 10.46
CA GLU A 260 -11.83 30.22 10.90
C GLU A 260 -12.75 30.58 9.75
N VAL A 261 -13.74 29.72 9.47
CA VAL A 261 -14.74 29.95 8.40
C VAL A 261 -16.16 29.71 8.91
N PRO A 262 -17.18 30.45 8.41
CA PRO A 262 -18.56 30.23 8.83
C PRO A 262 -19.06 28.82 8.48
N VAL A 263 -19.70 28.14 9.45
CA VAL A 263 -20.31 26.83 9.23
C VAL A 263 -21.57 26.98 8.37
N ARG A 264 -21.57 26.37 7.18
CA ARG A 264 -22.75 26.31 6.30
C ARG A 264 -23.74 25.28 6.84
N ARG A 265 -24.86 25.73 7.41
CA ARG A 265 -25.95 24.86 7.86
C ARG A 265 -27.01 24.75 6.75
N PRO A 266 -27.51 23.55 6.43
CA PRO A 266 -28.61 23.42 5.48
C PRO A 266 -29.83 24.15 6.02
N VAL A 267 -30.47 24.97 5.18
CA VAL A 267 -31.78 25.55 5.49
C VAL A 267 -32.77 24.40 5.51
N ARG A 268 -33.35 24.09 6.67
CA ARG A 268 -34.49 23.16 6.72
C ARG A 268 -35.68 23.88 6.08
N PRO A 269 -36.39 23.27 5.11
CA PRO A 269 -37.65 23.82 4.67
C PRO A 269 -38.58 23.92 5.89
N SER A 270 -39.28 25.05 6.03
CA SER A 270 -40.33 25.21 7.03
C SER A 270 -41.40 24.12 6.83
N PRO A 271 -41.96 23.56 7.91
CA PRO A 271 -43.03 22.57 7.81
C PRO A 271 -44.26 23.11 7.09
#